data_AF-A0A2V8I143-F1
#
_entry.id   AF-A0A2V8I143-F1
#
_cell.length_a   1.000
_cell.length_b   1.000
_cell.length_c   1.000
_cell.angle_alpha   90.00
_cell.angle_beta   90.00
_cell.angle_gamma   90.00
#
_symmetry.space_group_name_H-M   'P 1'
#
loop_
_entity.id
_entity.type
_entity.pdbx_description
1 polymer ?
#
loop_
_entity_poly.entity_id
_entity_poly.type
_entity_poly.pdbx_seq_one_letter_code
_entity_poly.pdbx_strand_id
1 'polypeptide(L)'
;MATKTRSDLPEGPPAIIFKGTVKKIKSATMKEVPISDRTAVVRVDQVIEAPRTFAHCGGQDITVELGGKKKVSVGEQFIFHANSWIFGDSVAVRAVTQERVTKEHLALMSPGGEPTEQRKNRQLQKRLNAADLVVSGKVAAVTIPPEPVPSTRGAGAPRKPVSEHDPKWRQAVIVVDQTHKGKHDSKQVNVLFPASTDVRWYKAPKFQVGQKGVFVLHKTKIKTDEHHELRGLAPRGAAGEAEVYTALDPADAHPLKQQAVIKEMIRP
;
A
#
# COMPACT_ATOMS: atom_id res chain seq x y z
N MET A 1 -15.69 -30.30 -23.10
CA MET A 1 -15.83 -28.84 -23.27
C MET A 1 -15.50 -28.19 -21.94
N ALA A 2 -14.50 -27.31 -21.91
CA ALA A 2 -13.85 -26.85 -20.69
C ALA A 2 -14.79 -26.05 -19.78
N THR A 3 -14.90 -26.50 -18.53
CA THR A 3 -15.53 -25.83 -17.40
C THR A 3 -14.80 -24.52 -17.10
N LYS A 4 -15.46 -23.37 -17.32
CA LYS A 4 -14.95 -22.05 -16.93
C LYS A 4 -14.84 -21.98 -15.40
N THR A 5 -13.61 -21.96 -14.90
CA THR A 5 -13.30 -21.69 -13.49
C THR A 5 -13.63 -20.24 -13.13
N ARG A 6 -13.99 -20.03 -11.86
CA ARG A 6 -14.43 -18.79 -11.21
C ARG A 6 -13.34 -17.69 -11.10
N SER A 7 -12.27 -17.73 -11.90
CA SER A 7 -10.98 -17.06 -11.63
C SER A 7 -10.71 -15.73 -12.38
N ASP A 8 -11.66 -15.18 -13.14
CA ASP A 8 -11.38 -14.03 -14.02
C ASP A 8 -11.88 -12.67 -13.47
N LEU A 9 -12.26 -12.58 -12.19
CA LEU A 9 -12.48 -11.28 -11.57
C LEU A 9 -11.12 -10.67 -11.23
N PRO A 10 -10.87 -9.37 -11.52
CA PRO A 10 -9.63 -8.72 -11.09
C PRO A 10 -9.50 -8.83 -9.57
N GLU A 11 -8.53 -9.62 -9.10
CA GLU A 11 -8.24 -9.77 -7.68
C GLU A 11 -7.53 -8.51 -7.15
N GLY A 12 -7.96 -8.06 -5.97
CA GLY A 12 -7.33 -6.95 -5.25
C GLY A 12 -7.99 -5.57 -5.45
N PRO A 13 -7.68 -4.61 -4.57
CA PRO A 13 -8.26 -3.27 -4.61
C PRO A 13 -7.87 -2.53 -5.90
N PRO A 14 -8.74 -1.66 -6.45
CA PRO A 14 -8.49 -0.96 -7.70
C PRO A 14 -7.29 -0.01 -7.59
N ALA A 15 -6.33 -0.18 -8.49
CA ALA A 15 -5.14 0.66 -8.58
C ALA A 15 -5.29 1.87 -9.51
N ILE A 16 -6.30 1.86 -10.38
CA ILE A 16 -6.61 2.89 -11.38
C ILE A 16 -8.07 3.32 -11.19
N ILE A 17 -8.31 4.63 -11.16
CA ILE A 17 -9.64 5.24 -11.17
C ILE A 17 -9.67 6.34 -12.24
N PHE A 18 -10.63 6.26 -13.14
CA PHE A 18 -10.82 7.26 -14.18
C PHE A 18 -12.29 7.42 -14.55
N LYS A 19 -12.64 8.61 -15.03
CA LYS A 19 -13.89 8.85 -15.74
C LYS A 19 -13.67 8.57 -17.21
N GLY A 20 -14.58 7.80 -17.79
CA GLY A 20 -14.54 7.52 -19.22
C GLY A 20 -15.90 7.41 -19.85
N THR A 21 -15.93 7.66 -21.15
CA THR A 21 -17.10 7.57 -22.02
C THR A 21 -16.99 6.34 -22.91
N VAL A 22 -18.01 5.51 -22.91
CA VAL A 22 -18.03 4.27 -23.72
C VAL A 22 -18.19 4.64 -25.19
N LYS A 23 -17.22 4.26 -26.03
CA LYS A 23 -17.21 4.55 -27.47
C LYS A 23 -17.70 3.38 -28.30
N LYS A 24 -17.32 2.16 -27.93
CA LYS A 24 -17.74 0.92 -28.60
C LYS A 24 -17.90 -0.21 -27.58
N ILE A 25 -18.88 -1.07 -27.80
CA ILE A 25 -19.03 -2.34 -27.09
C ILE A 25 -18.58 -3.49 -28.00
N LYS A 26 -18.18 -4.62 -27.42
CA LYS A 26 -17.64 -5.78 -28.15
C LYS A 26 -16.47 -5.40 -29.06
N SER A 27 -15.56 -4.59 -28.55
CA SER A 27 -14.44 -4.04 -29.32
C SER A 27 -13.24 -3.74 -28.42
N ALA A 28 -12.04 -3.77 -29.01
CA ALA A 28 -10.77 -3.49 -28.35
C ALA A 28 -9.91 -2.56 -29.23
N THR A 29 -8.96 -1.87 -28.60
CA THR A 29 -7.97 -0.99 -29.24
C THR A 29 -6.72 -1.74 -29.70
N MET A 30 -6.59 -3.02 -29.36
CA MET A 30 -5.42 -3.87 -29.61
C MET A 30 -5.85 -5.29 -29.97
N LYS A 31 -5.05 -5.99 -30.78
CA LYS A 31 -5.35 -7.34 -31.27
C LYS A 31 -5.11 -8.41 -30.19
N GLU A 32 -4.21 -8.11 -29.27
CA GLU A 32 -3.78 -8.95 -28.16
C GLU A 32 -4.87 -9.09 -27.08
N VAL A 33 -5.92 -8.26 -27.14
CA VAL A 33 -7.03 -8.28 -26.20
C VAL A 33 -8.20 -9.10 -26.77
N PRO A 34 -8.60 -10.21 -26.13
CA PRO A 34 -9.77 -10.96 -26.51
C PRO A 34 -11.05 -10.10 -26.49
N ILE A 35 -11.77 -10.09 -27.60
CA ILE A 35 -13.06 -9.40 -27.71
C ILE A 35 -14.16 -10.32 -27.20
N SER A 36 -14.99 -9.80 -26.30
CA SER A 36 -16.16 -10.47 -25.75
C SER A 36 -17.30 -9.46 -25.53
N ASP A 37 -18.44 -9.94 -25.05
CA ASP A 37 -19.56 -9.09 -24.63
C ASP A 37 -19.22 -8.14 -23.45
N ARG A 38 -18.08 -8.37 -22.78
CA ARG A 38 -17.56 -7.50 -21.72
C ARG A 38 -16.44 -6.59 -22.17
N THR A 39 -16.01 -6.65 -23.42
CA THR A 39 -14.88 -5.86 -23.90
C THR A 39 -15.41 -4.59 -24.55
N ALA A 40 -14.97 -3.41 -24.09
CA ALA A 40 -15.39 -2.13 -24.61
C ALA A 40 -14.21 -1.22 -24.90
N VAL A 41 -14.35 -0.36 -25.92
CA VAL A 41 -13.47 0.79 -26.12
C VAL A 41 -14.05 1.97 -25.36
N VAL A 42 -13.25 2.55 -24.47
CA VAL A 42 -13.63 3.66 -23.60
C VAL A 42 -12.65 4.81 -23.81
N ARG A 43 -13.19 6.00 -24.09
CA ARG A 43 -12.43 7.25 -24.08
C ARG A 43 -12.15 7.63 -22.64
N VAL A 44 -10.89 7.80 -22.26
CA VAL A 44 -10.52 8.32 -20.94
C VAL A 44 -10.72 9.83 -20.97
N ASP A 45 -11.77 10.30 -20.29
CA ASP A 45 -12.10 11.71 -20.20
C ASP A 45 -11.21 12.40 -19.16
N GLN A 46 -10.99 11.74 -18.03
CA GLN A 46 -10.17 12.24 -16.94
C GLN A 46 -9.61 11.09 -16.11
N VAL A 47 -8.30 11.07 -15.90
CA VAL A 47 -7.66 10.19 -14.92
C VAL A 47 -7.78 10.84 -13.55
N ILE A 48 -8.25 10.07 -12.57
CA ILE A 48 -8.48 10.55 -11.19
C ILE A 48 -7.34 10.05 -10.32
N GLU A 49 -7.15 8.73 -10.26
CA GLU A 49 -6.05 8.12 -9.52
C GLU A 49 -5.39 7.05 -10.38
N ALA A 50 -4.07 7.08 -10.49
CA ALA A 50 -3.36 6.10 -11.30
C ALA A 50 -1.90 5.97 -10.89
N PRO A 51 -1.25 4.82 -11.18
CA PRO A 51 0.20 4.79 -11.31
C PRO A 51 0.65 5.64 -12.51
N ARG A 52 1.91 6.07 -12.50
CA ARG A 52 2.52 6.90 -13.56
C ARG A 52 2.36 6.30 -14.97
N THR A 53 2.37 4.97 -15.07
CA THR A 53 2.19 4.24 -16.34
C THR A 53 0.81 4.40 -16.96
N PHE A 54 -0.19 4.88 -16.22
CA PHE A 54 -1.55 5.13 -16.72
C PHE A 54 -1.97 6.61 -16.60
N ALA A 55 -1.26 7.41 -15.78
CA ALA A 55 -1.62 8.81 -15.52
C ALA A 55 -1.75 9.68 -16.79
N HIS A 56 -1.07 9.31 -17.88
CA HIS A 56 -1.07 10.03 -19.16
C HIS A 56 -2.17 9.60 -20.14
N CYS A 57 -3.02 8.64 -19.78
CA CYS A 57 -4.05 8.11 -20.68
C CYS A 57 -5.24 9.07 -20.90
N GLY A 58 -5.32 10.19 -20.16
CA GLY A 58 -6.35 11.20 -20.40
C GLY A 58 -6.28 11.70 -21.84
N GLY A 59 -7.39 11.71 -22.56
CA GLY A 59 -7.35 12.00 -24.00
C GLY A 59 -7.42 10.77 -24.91
N GLN A 60 -7.19 9.57 -24.39
CA GLN A 60 -6.96 8.39 -25.22
C GLN A 60 -8.13 7.40 -25.18
N ASP A 61 -8.28 6.63 -26.25
CA ASP A 61 -9.15 5.46 -26.27
C ASP A 61 -8.37 4.25 -25.75
N ILE A 62 -8.94 3.56 -24.78
CA ILE A 62 -8.36 2.36 -24.16
C ILE A 62 -9.35 1.20 -24.24
N THR A 63 -8.85 -0.02 -24.03
CA THR A 63 -9.71 -1.19 -23.86
C THR A 63 -10.06 -1.41 -22.39
N VAL A 64 -11.34 -1.63 -22.11
CA VAL A 64 -11.84 -1.96 -20.78
C VAL A 64 -12.57 -3.28 -20.83
N GLU A 65 -12.13 -4.26 -20.04
CA GLU A 65 -12.98 -5.39 -19.69
C GLU A 65 -13.90 -4.98 -18.55
N LEU A 66 -15.20 -4.92 -18.84
CA LEU A 66 -16.25 -4.44 -17.95
C LEU A 66 -16.47 -5.37 -16.75
N GLY A 67 -16.62 -4.77 -15.58
CA GLY A 67 -16.86 -5.45 -14.32
C GLY A 67 -18.35 -5.69 -14.05
N GLY A 68 -18.66 -6.82 -13.43
CA GLY A 68 -20.02 -7.15 -12.98
C GLY A 68 -21.03 -7.45 -14.10
N LYS A 69 -22.33 -7.38 -13.77
CA LYS A 69 -23.45 -7.67 -14.69
C LYS A 69 -24.16 -6.41 -15.22
N LYS A 70 -23.67 -5.21 -14.88
CA LYS A 70 -24.32 -3.97 -15.31
C LYS A 70 -24.22 -3.84 -16.83
N LYS A 71 -25.35 -3.65 -17.49
CA LYS A 71 -25.39 -3.33 -18.92
C LYS A 71 -24.80 -1.94 -19.13
N VAL A 72 -23.98 -1.83 -20.18
CA VAL A 72 -23.30 -0.62 -20.58
C VAL A 72 -23.66 -0.33 -22.03
N SER A 73 -23.95 0.93 -22.34
CA SER A 73 -24.31 1.38 -23.68
C SER A 73 -23.30 2.42 -24.20
N VAL A 74 -23.20 2.54 -25.52
CA VAL A 74 -22.37 3.56 -26.17
C VAL A 74 -22.86 4.95 -25.77
N GLY A 75 -21.93 5.87 -25.50
CA GLY A 75 -22.20 7.25 -25.09
C GLY A 75 -22.35 7.43 -23.57
N GLU A 76 -22.53 6.35 -22.81
CA GLU A 76 -22.62 6.45 -21.35
C GLU A 76 -21.27 6.75 -20.70
N GLN A 77 -21.31 7.51 -19.60
CA GLN A 77 -20.14 7.86 -18.81
C GLN A 77 -20.14 7.12 -17.47
N PHE A 78 -18.97 6.60 -17.11
CA PHE A 78 -18.77 5.90 -15.85
C PHE A 78 -17.50 6.36 -15.16
N ILE A 79 -17.50 6.23 -13.83
CA ILE A 79 -16.29 6.11 -13.02
C ILE A 79 -15.91 4.64 -13.01
N PHE A 80 -14.74 4.33 -13.57
CA PHE A 80 -14.20 2.99 -13.61
C PHE A 80 -13.17 2.82 -12.50
N HIS A 81 -13.36 1.78 -11.69
CA HIS A 81 -12.37 1.31 -10.73
C HIS A 81 -11.72 0.06 -11.31
N ALA A 82 -10.45 0.15 -11.68
CA ALA A 82 -9.82 -0.85 -12.52
C ALA A 82 -8.40 -1.23 -12.06
N ASN A 83 -7.96 -2.38 -12.55
CA ASN A 83 -6.58 -2.85 -12.47
C ASN A 83 -6.01 -2.97 -13.89
N SER A 84 -4.70 -2.77 -14.01
CA SER A 84 -3.99 -2.95 -15.28
C SER A 84 -4.12 -4.38 -15.79
N TRP A 85 -4.26 -4.54 -17.10
CA TRP A 85 -4.29 -5.86 -17.72
C TRP A 85 -3.17 -6.03 -18.75
N ILE A 86 -3.16 -5.20 -19.80
CA ILE A 86 -2.17 -5.28 -20.89
C ILE A 86 -1.70 -3.86 -21.23
N PHE A 87 -0.39 -3.70 -21.40
CA PHE A 87 0.24 -2.48 -21.93
C PHE A 87 0.98 -2.85 -23.23
N GLY A 88 0.69 -2.14 -24.32
CA GLY A 88 1.27 -2.36 -25.65
C GLY A 88 1.11 -1.09 -26.50
N ASP A 89 0.65 -1.24 -27.75
CA ASP A 89 0.34 -0.12 -28.66
C ASP A 89 -0.77 0.81 -28.10
N SER A 90 -1.58 0.28 -27.19
CA SER A 90 -2.56 0.99 -26.37
C SER A 90 -2.56 0.37 -24.96
N VAL A 91 -3.56 0.72 -24.15
CA VAL A 91 -3.70 0.20 -22.78
C VAL A 91 -5.01 -0.58 -22.66
N ALA A 92 -4.95 -1.70 -21.95
CA ALA A 92 -6.12 -2.47 -21.53
C ALA A 92 -6.19 -2.58 -20.01
N VAL A 93 -7.39 -2.42 -19.46
CA VAL A 93 -7.66 -2.53 -18.02
C VAL A 93 -8.86 -3.43 -17.76
N ARG A 94 -8.92 -3.99 -16.55
CA ARG A 94 -10.07 -4.76 -16.05
C ARG A 94 -10.78 -3.96 -14.97
N ALA A 95 -12.05 -3.63 -15.20
CA ALA A 95 -12.87 -2.97 -14.20
C ALA A 95 -13.26 -3.96 -13.09
N VAL A 96 -12.89 -3.62 -11.85
CA VAL A 96 -13.40 -4.24 -10.63
C VAL A 96 -14.86 -3.84 -10.45
N THR A 97 -15.13 -2.53 -10.57
CA THR A 97 -16.48 -1.95 -10.55
C THR A 97 -16.56 -0.77 -11.51
N GLN A 98 -17.79 -0.42 -11.87
CA GLN A 98 -18.09 0.79 -12.62
C GLN A 98 -19.43 1.39 -12.16
N GLU A 99 -19.44 2.71 -12.03
CA GLU A 99 -20.55 3.49 -11.48
C GLU A 99 -20.88 4.61 -12.45
N ARG A 100 -22.17 4.84 -12.72
CA ARG A 100 -22.56 5.94 -13.61
C ARG A 100 -22.13 7.26 -12.98
N VAL A 101 -21.62 8.17 -13.80
CA VAL A 101 -21.27 9.51 -13.34
C VAL A 101 -22.53 10.21 -12.82
N THR A 102 -22.47 10.76 -11.62
CA THR A 102 -23.53 11.57 -11.01
C THR A 102 -23.07 13.02 -10.83
N LYS A 103 -23.99 13.93 -10.46
CA LYS A 103 -23.63 15.33 -10.20
C LYS A 103 -22.65 15.47 -9.02
N GLU A 104 -22.78 14.61 -8.01
CA GLU A 104 -21.89 14.56 -6.85
C GLU A 104 -20.46 14.16 -7.27
N HIS A 105 -20.34 13.17 -8.16
CA HIS A 105 -19.03 12.81 -8.74
C HIS A 105 -18.39 14.02 -9.43
N LEU A 106 -19.15 14.73 -10.27
CA LEU A 106 -18.63 15.89 -11.00
C LEU A 106 -18.23 17.03 -10.05
N ALA A 107 -18.94 17.23 -8.94
CA ALA A 107 -18.61 18.24 -7.94
C ALA A 107 -17.35 17.89 -7.13
N LEU A 108 -17.11 16.60 -6.86
CA LEU A 108 -15.93 16.11 -6.14
C LEU A 108 -14.67 16.03 -7.01
N MET A 109 -14.84 15.98 -8.34
CA MET A 109 -13.75 15.96 -9.30
C MET A 109 -13.14 17.35 -9.46
N SER A 110 -12.14 17.66 -8.63
CA SER A 110 -11.35 18.88 -8.82
C SER A 110 -10.63 18.82 -10.18
N PRO A 111 -10.81 19.82 -11.06
CA PRO A 111 -10.02 19.92 -12.27
C PRO A 111 -8.58 20.29 -11.87
N GLY A 112 -7.64 19.35 -12.01
CA GLY A 112 -6.20 19.66 -11.94
C GLY A 112 -5.37 19.03 -10.83
N GLY A 113 -5.89 18.08 -10.05
CA GLY A 113 -5.03 17.28 -9.17
C GLY A 113 -4.18 16.29 -9.98
N GLU A 114 -2.89 16.15 -9.66
CA GLU A 114 -2.02 15.16 -10.32
C GLU A 114 -2.44 13.74 -9.87
N PRO A 115 -2.79 12.82 -10.80
CA PRO A 115 -3.38 11.52 -10.42
C PRO A 115 -2.50 10.62 -9.57
N THR A 116 -1.19 10.71 -9.72
CA THR A 116 -0.23 9.93 -8.93
C THR A 116 -0.15 10.45 -7.49
N GLU A 117 -0.19 11.77 -7.29
CA GLU A 117 -0.23 12.41 -5.98
C GLU A 117 -1.56 12.16 -5.27
N GLN A 118 -2.69 12.18 -5.98
CA GLN A 118 -3.97 11.78 -5.38
C GLN A 118 -3.93 10.33 -4.85
N ARG A 119 -3.37 9.42 -5.65
CA ARG A 119 -3.17 8.02 -5.24
C ARG A 119 -2.26 7.90 -4.01
N LYS A 120 -1.13 8.62 -4.00
CA LYS A 120 -0.21 8.66 -2.85
C LYS A 120 -0.90 9.21 -1.61
N ASN A 121 -1.62 10.31 -1.72
CA ASN A 121 -2.35 10.93 -0.61
C ASN A 121 -3.41 9.99 -0.04
N ARG A 122 -4.18 9.29 -0.89
CA ARG A 122 -5.15 8.30 -0.42
C ARG A 122 -4.48 7.12 0.27
N GLN A 123 -3.35 6.64 -0.24
CA GLN A 123 -2.58 5.57 0.40
C GLN A 123 -2.06 6.00 1.78
N LEU A 124 -1.48 7.20 1.86
CA LEU A 124 -1.03 7.79 3.11
C LEU A 124 -2.19 7.96 4.10
N GLN A 125 -3.34 8.48 3.64
CA GLN A 125 -4.53 8.63 4.47
C GLN A 125 -4.99 7.29 5.05
N LYS A 126 -5.05 6.23 4.23
CA LYS A 126 -5.40 4.88 4.71
C LYS A 126 -4.40 4.39 5.75
N ARG A 127 -3.11 4.63 5.53
CA ARG A 127 -2.04 4.23 6.47
C ARG A 127 -2.18 4.97 7.80
N LEU A 128 -2.33 6.30 7.74
CA LEU A 128 -2.55 7.15 8.91
C LEU A 128 -3.82 6.75 9.68
N ASN A 129 -4.91 6.42 9.00
CA ASN A 129 -6.15 5.97 9.65
C ASN A 129 -5.95 4.64 10.40
N ALA A 130 -5.18 3.72 9.82
CA ALA A 130 -4.87 2.42 10.41
C ALA A 130 -3.73 2.45 11.45
N ALA A 131 -3.02 3.58 11.59
CA ALA A 131 -1.89 3.70 12.51
C ALA A 131 -2.36 3.73 13.98
N ASP A 132 -1.66 2.98 14.83
CA ASP A 132 -1.88 2.98 16.28
C ASP A 132 -1.21 4.19 16.94
N LEU A 133 -0.08 4.63 16.38
CA LEU A 133 0.72 5.74 16.90
C LEU A 133 1.34 6.52 15.74
N VAL A 134 1.25 7.85 15.79
CA VAL A 134 1.99 8.74 14.86
C VAL A 134 2.78 9.74 15.69
N VAL A 135 4.11 9.75 15.52
CA VAL A 135 5.04 10.58 16.30
C VAL A 135 6.02 11.31 15.39
N SER A 136 6.48 12.48 15.79
CA SER A 136 7.70 13.09 15.24
C SER A 136 8.83 12.98 16.24
N GLY A 137 10.05 12.80 15.74
CA GLY A 137 11.20 12.59 16.59
C GLY A 137 12.50 12.34 15.85
N LYS A 138 13.48 11.81 16.58
CA LYS A 138 14.81 11.45 16.07
C LYS A 138 15.16 10.00 16.42
N VAL A 139 15.66 9.25 15.45
CA VAL A 139 16.23 7.91 15.69
C VAL A 139 17.54 8.05 16.48
N ALA A 140 17.56 7.50 17.70
CA ALA A 140 18.72 7.54 18.59
C ALA A 140 19.62 6.31 18.47
N ALA A 141 19.04 5.13 18.20
CA ALA A 141 19.78 3.88 18.07
C ALA A 141 19.13 2.96 17.03
N VAL A 142 19.94 2.11 16.40
CA VAL A 142 19.51 1.00 15.53
C VAL A 142 20.31 -0.24 15.89
N THR A 143 19.65 -1.31 16.34
CA THR A 143 20.28 -2.55 16.83
C THR A 143 19.64 -3.80 16.23
N ILE A 144 20.29 -4.96 16.41
CA ILE A 144 19.63 -6.26 16.22
C ILE A 144 18.83 -6.54 17.50
N PRO A 145 17.54 -6.87 17.41
CA PRO A 145 16.77 -7.31 18.57
C PRO A 145 17.20 -8.71 19.07
N PRO A 146 16.75 -9.09 20.28
CA PRO A 146 16.72 -8.18 21.42
C PRO A 146 18.14 -7.64 21.70
N GLU A 147 18.26 -6.52 22.41
CA GLU A 147 19.57 -6.12 22.94
C GLU A 147 20.17 -7.30 23.73
N PRO A 148 21.44 -7.66 23.50
CA PRO A 148 22.05 -8.77 24.21
C PRO A 148 22.16 -8.42 25.70
N VAL A 149 21.25 -8.98 26.50
CA VAL A 149 21.53 -9.20 27.92
C VAL A 149 22.67 -10.23 28.00
N PRO A 150 23.75 -9.97 28.75
CA PRO A 150 24.81 -10.96 28.93
C PRO A 150 24.22 -12.19 29.62
N SER A 151 23.96 -13.23 28.84
CA SER A 151 23.50 -14.52 29.35
C SER A 151 24.58 -15.57 29.11
N THR A 152 25.08 -16.11 30.21
CA THR A 152 25.90 -17.30 30.22
C THR A 152 24.98 -18.51 29.99
N ARG A 153 25.06 -19.12 28.80
CA ARG A 153 24.97 -20.58 28.49
C ARG A 153 24.23 -20.87 27.18
N GLY A 154 24.81 -21.82 26.42
CA GLY A 154 24.06 -22.91 25.79
C GLY A 154 23.91 -22.85 24.28
N ALA A 155 24.92 -23.35 23.57
CA ALA A 155 24.83 -23.73 22.16
C ALA A 155 23.83 -24.89 21.95
N GLY A 156 23.10 -24.90 20.82
CA GLY A 156 22.46 -26.11 20.31
C GLY A 156 20.97 -26.06 19.95
N ALA A 157 20.47 -24.99 19.33
CA ALA A 157 19.13 -25.03 18.70
C ALA A 157 19.25 -25.37 17.21
N PRO A 158 18.43 -26.30 16.67
CA PRO A 158 18.43 -26.62 15.24
C PRO A 158 18.05 -25.37 14.42
N ARG A 159 18.80 -25.13 13.32
CA ARG A 159 18.51 -24.05 12.38
C ARG A 159 17.23 -24.42 11.61
N LYS A 160 16.14 -23.69 11.87
CA LYS A 160 14.91 -23.75 11.07
C LYS A 160 15.25 -23.34 9.61
N PRO A 161 14.42 -23.75 8.62
CA PRO A 161 14.64 -23.38 7.23
C PRO A 161 14.73 -21.87 7.08
N VAL A 162 15.74 -21.40 6.35
CA VAL A 162 15.86 -20.00 5.97
C VAL A 162 14.67 -19.67 5.07
N SER A 163 13.83 -18.72 5.49
CA SER A 163 12.79 -18.18 4.61
C SER A 163 13.48 -17.36 3.53
N GLU A 164 13.10 -17.58 2.27
CA GLU A 164 13.57 -16.77 1.13
C GLU A 164 13.28 -15.27 1.36
N HIS A 165 12.20 -14.97 2.09
CA HIS A 165 11.78 -13.61 2.42
C HIS A 165 12.09 -13.23 3.89
N ASP A 166 13.27 -13.60 4.40
CA ASP A 166 13.69 -13.22 5.75
C ASP A 166 13.77 -11.67 5.89
N PRO A 167 13.00 -11.05 6.81
CA PRO A 167 13.01 -9.60 7.04
C PRO A 167 14.34 -9.05 7.56
N LYS A 168 15.22 -9.87 8.16
CA LYS A 168 16.44 -9.40 8.84
C LYS A 168 16.12 -8.28 9.83
N TRP A 169 15.34 -8.60 10.85
CA TRP A 169 14.76 -7.60 11.75
C TRP A 169 15.82 -6.70 12.41
N ARG A 170 15.51 -5.40 12.49
CA ARG A 170 16.25 -4.40 13.26
C ARG A 170 15.29 -3.63 14.15
N GLN A 171 15.80 -3.16 15.28
CA GLN A 171 15.06 -2.29 16.19
C GLN A 171 15.64 -0.88 16.12
N ALA A 172 14.78 0.11 15.87
CA ALA A 172 15.11 1.52 16.07
C ALA A 172 14.53 2.01 17.39
N VAL A 173 15.30 2.84 18.11
CA VAL A 173 14.80 3.63 19.24
C VAL A 173 14.57 5.05 18.74
N ILE A 174 13.32 5.49 18.71
CA ILE A 174 12.96 6.86 18.34
C ILE A 174 12.71 7.66 19.61
N VAL A 175 13.48 8.74 19.80
CA VAL A 175 13.19 9.76 20.81
C VAL A 175 12.05 10.62 20.26
N VAL A 176 10.95 10.66 20.99
CA VAL A 176 9.70 11.32 20.60
C VAL A 176 9.75 12.78 21.02
N ASP A 177 9.60 13.68 20.05
CA ASP A 177 9.44 15.12 20.27
C ASP A 177 7.96 15.47 20.45
N GLN A 178 7.09 14.89 19.61
CA GLN A 178 5.65 15.14 19.66
C GLN A 178 4.87 13.90 19.21
N THR A 179 3.79 13.58 19.94
CA THR A 179 2.77 12.62 19.53
C THR A 179 1.64 13.35 18.78
N HIS A 180 1.31 12.85 17.60
CA HIS A 180 0.30 13.43 16.70
C HIS A 180 -1.00 12.61 16.67
N LYS A 181 -0.90 11.28 16.81
CA LYS A 181 -2.04 10.35 16.91
C LYS A 181 -1.71 9.23 17.89
N GLY A 182 -2.70 8.75 18.63
CA GLY A 182 -2.53 7.67 19.62
C GLY A 182 -2.10 8.19 21.00
N LYS A 183 -1.94 7.27 21.95
CA LYS A 183 -1.42 7.57 23.29
C LYS A 183 -0.06 6.91 23.47
N HIS A 184 0.94 7.68 23.87
CA HIS A 184 2.28 7.18 24.16
C HIS A 184 2.96 8.12 25.16
N ASP A 185 3.17 7.63 26.38
CA ASP A 185 3.62 8.46 27.52
C ASP A 185 5.15 8.43 27.70
N SER A 186 5.83 7.50 27.02
CA SER A 186 7.29 7.40 27.05
C SER A 186 7.94 8.40 26.08
N LYS A 187 9.07 8.96 26.49
CA LYS A 187 9.93 9.79 25.61
C LYS A 187 10.57 9.00 24.47
N GLN A 188 10.49 7.67 24.50
CA GLN A 188 11.07 6.79 23.49
C GLN A 188 10.07 5.73 23.03
N VAL A 189 10.16 5.35 21.76
CA VAL A 189 9.42 4.22 21.19
C VAL A 189 10.38 3.30 20.46
N ASN A 190 10.26 1.99 20.72
CA ASN A 190 10.99 0.94 20.02
C ASN A 190 10.17 0.51 18.80
N VAL A 191 10.80 0.50 17.63
CA VAL A 191 10.15 0.17 16.37
C VAL A 191 10.95 -0.89 15.65
N LEU A 192 10.30 -2.01 15.30
CA LEU A 192 10.89 -3.01 14.44
C LEU A 192 10.70 -2.67 12.97
N PHE A 193 11.75 -2.85 12.19
CA PHE A 193 11.71 -2.67 10.75
C PHE A 193 12.61 -3.73 10.08
N PRO A 194 12.28 -4.16 8.85
CA PRO A 194 13.09 -5.15 8.14
C PRO A 194 14.28 -4.46 7.47
N ALA A 195 15.49 -4.97 7.71
CA ALA A 195 16.70 -4.50 7.01
C ALA A 195 16.97 -5.25 5.69
N SER A 196 16.17 -6.27 5.38
CA SER A 196 16.30 -7.05 4.15
C SER A 196 16.10 -6.20 2.89
N THR A 197 16.86 -6.56 1.85
CA THR A 197 16.77 -6.01 0.48
C THR A 197 15.88 -6.87 -0.44
N ASP A 198 15.29 -7.93 0.10
CA ASP A 198 14.37 -8.79 -0.63
C ASP A 198 13.15 -8.02 -1.18
N VAL A 199 12.54 -8.52 -2.26
CA VAL A 199 11.41 -7.88 -2.96
C VAL A 199 10.22 -7.56 -2.03
N ARG A 200 10.05 -8.32 -0.95
CA ARG A 200 9.01 -8.05 0.06
C ARG A 200 9.32 -6.85 0.95
N TRP A 201 10.60 -6.56 1.18
CA TRP A 201 11.06 -5.65 2.24
C TRP A 201 11.87 -4.46 1.75
N TYR A 202 12.33 -4.44 0.50
CA TYR A 202 13.24 -3.41 -0.01
C TYR A 202 12.67 -1.99 0.06
N LYS A 203 11.33 -1.83 0.01
CA LYS A 203 10.65 -0.53 0.15
C LYS A 203 10.33 -0.12 1.58
N ALA A 204 10.39 -1.05 2.53
CA ALA A 204 10.15 -0.70 3.92
C ALA A 204 11.22 0.28 4.42
N PRO A 205 10.91 1.17 5.37
CA PRO A 205 11.87 2.13 5.90
C PRO A 205 13.13 1.44 6.43
N LYS A 206 14.29 2.03 6.15
CA LYS A 206 15.60 1.59 6.65
C LYS A 206 16.13 2.69 7.54
N PHE A 207 15.79 2.66 8.83
CA PHE A 207 16.12 3.73 9.74
C PHE A 207 17.62 3.88 9.95
N GLN A 208 18.07 5.12 10.13
CA GLN A 208 19.46 5.45 10.40
C GLN A 208 19.55 6.30 11.68
N VAL A 209 20.57 6.05 12.49
CA VAL A 209 20.86 6.87 13.67
C VAL A 209 21.01 8.33 13.24
N GLY A 210 20.34 9.24 13.95
CA GLY A 210 20.33 10.66 13.61
C GLY A 210 19.14 11.11 12.76
N GLN A 211 18.43 10.18 12.11
CA GLN A 211 17.30 10.49 11.24
C GLN A 211 16.19 11.19 12.02
N LYS A 212 15.81 12.38 11.56
CA LYS A 212 14.63 13.10 12.03
C LYS A 212 13.46 12.87 11.09
N GLY A 213 12.27 12.66 11.62
CA GLY A 213 11.10 12.40 10.79
C GLY A 213 9.79 12.33 11.54
N VAL A 214 8.74 12.03 10.78
CA VAL A 214 7.43 11.61 11.27
C VAL A 214 7.31 10.12 10.99
N PHE A 215 6.95 9.36 12.02
CA PHE A 215 6.87 7.90 11.99
C PHE A 215 5.43 7.47 12.21
N VAL A 216 4.90 6.69 11.27
CA VAL A 216 3.54 6.14 11.30
C VAL A 216 3.68 4.67 11.69
N LEU A 217 3.25 4.35 12.91
CA LEU A 217 3.59 3.10 13.59
C LEU A 217 2.35 2.25 13.80
N HIS A 218 2.52 0.95 13.58
CA HIS A 218 1.46 -0.05 13.73
C HIS A 218 1.85 -1.10 14.76
N LYS A 219 0.91 -1.45 15.63
CA LYS A 219 1.04 -2.60 16.52
C LYS A 219 0.89 -3.87 15.71
N THR A 220 1.90 -4.72 15.73
CA THR A 220 1.92 -5.99 15.01
C THR A 220 2.25 -7.10 15.99
N LYS A 221 1.48 -8.19 15.93
CA LYS A 221 1.84 -9.43 16.61
C LYS A 221 2.84 -10.18 15.74
N ILE A 222 4.05 -10.35 16.25
CA ILE A 222 5.12 -11.08 15.55
C ILE A 222 5.42 -12.36 16.32
N LYS A 223 5.49 -13.47 15.58
CA LYS A 223 5.96 -14.76 16.08
C LYS A 223 7.49 -14.72 16.19
N THR A 224 7.96 -14.47 17.40
CA THR A 224 9.37 -14.33 17.74
C THR A 224 10.16 -15.63 17.65
N ASP A 225 9.48 -16.79 17.67
CA ASP A 225 10.11 -18.11 17.56
C ASP A 225 10.43 -18.52 16.11
N GLU A 226 9.80 -17.85 15.13
CA GLU A 226 10.07 -18.01 13.70
C GLU A 226 11.27 -17.17 13.24
N HIS A 227 11.70 -16.18 14.03
CA HIS A 227 12.79 -15.27 13.70
C HIS A 227 13.91 -15.33 14.74
N HIS A 228 15.12 -15.72 14.32
CA HIS A 228 16.24 -15.86 15.24
C HIS A 228 16.62 -14.55 15.95
N GLU A 229 16.47 -13.42 15.27
CA GLU A 229 16.71 -12.07 15.81
C GLU A 229 15.62 -11.61 16.79
N LEU A 230 14.49 -12.31 16.90
CA LEU A 230 13.43 -11.88 17.82
C LEU A 230 13.37 -12.72 19.09
N ARG A 231 14.23 -13.74 19.21
CA ARG A 231 14.28 -14.62 20.37
C ARG A 231 14.61 -13.80 21.62
N GLY A 232 13.66 -13.71 22.55
CA GLY A 232 13.79 -12.96 23.79
C GLY A 232 12.95 -11.68 23.86
N LEU A 233 12.27 -11.29 22.78
CA LEU A 233 11.27 -10.21 22.80
C LEU A 233 9.92 -10.64 23.39
N ALA A 234 9.56 -11.92 23.28
CA ALA A 234 8.31 -12.41 23.85
C ALA A 234 8.36 -12.40 25.39
N PRO A 235 7.28 -11.98 26.07
CA PRO A 235 7.18 -12.10 27.53
C PRO A 235 7.40 -13.54 28.01
N ARG A 236 8.06 -13.71 29.16
CA ARG A 236 8.23 -15.04 29.77
C ARG A 236 6.86 -15.69 29.99
N GLY A 237 6.66 -16.88 29.42
CA GLY A 237 5.40 -17.63 29.49
C GLY A 237 4.40 -17.34 28.35
N ALA A 238 4.70 -16.42 27.43
CA ALA A 238 3.92 -16.22 26.21
C ALA A 238 4.29 -17.26 25.14
N ALA A 239 3.33 -17.60 24.27
CA ALA A 239 3.46 -18.58 23.19
C ALA A 239 4.33 -18.09 22.01
N GLY A 240 5.50 -17.49 22.30
CA GLY A 240 6.44 -17.02 21.28
C GLY A 240 5.97 -15.80 20.48
N GLU A 241 4.93 -15.08 20.93
CA GLU A 241 4.43 -13.88 20.26
C GLU A 241 4.72 -12.61 21.06
N ALA A 242 5.01 -11.52 20.36
CA ALA A 242 5.14 -10.18 20.93
C ALA A 242 4.31 -9.17 20.11
N GLU A 243 3.57 -8.30 20.81
CA GLU A 243 2.96 -7.11 20.20
C GLU A 243 3.97 -5.97 20.24
N VAL A 244 4.39 -5.50 19.08
CA VAL A 244 5.45 -4.50 18.92
C VAL A 244 5.04 -3.45 17.89
N TYR A 245 5.59 -2.24 18.00
CA TYR A 245 5.45 -1.25 16.93
C TYR A 245 6.33 -1.63 15.75
N THR A 246 5.79 -1.53 14.54
CA THR A 246 6.50 -1.81 13.30
C THR A 246 6.39 -0.66 12.30
N ALA A 247 7.37 -0.61 11.40
CA ALA A 247 7.37 0.21 10.18
C ALA A 247 7.72 -0.70 8.99
N LEU A 248 6.70 -1.10 8.22
CA LEU A 248 6.78 -2.12 7.17
C LEU A 248 6.46 -1.57 5.78
N ASP A 249 5.75 -0.44 5.70
CA ASP A 249 5.36 0.22 4.45
C ASP A 249 6.24 1.45 4.22
N PRO A 250 6.62 1.80 2.97
CA PRO A 250 7.35 3.04 2.68
C PRO A 250 6.69 4.32 3.24
N ALA A 251 5.36 4.33 3.41
CA ALA A 251 4.61 5.42 4.03
C ALA A 251 4.64 5.41 5.58
N ASP A 252 5.46 4.55 6.20
CA ASP A 252 5.61 4.52 7.67
C ASP A 252 6.66 5.51 8.18
N ALA A 253 7.42 6.13 7.27
CA ALA A 253 8.49 7.06 7.61
C ALA A 253 8.55 8.23 6.64
N HIS A 254 8.37 9.44 7.17
CA HIS A 254 8.32 10.67 6.40
C HIS A 254 9.36 11.68 6.87
N PRO A 255 9.95 12.49 5.96
CA PRO A 255 10.79 13.60 6.35
C PRO A 255 10.05 14.59 7.26
N LEU A 256 10.75 15.21 8.20
CA LEU A 256 10.14 16.14 9.17
C LEU A 256 9.35 17.30 8.51
N LYS A 257 9.77 17.75 7.32
CA LYS A 257 9.04 18.76 6.52
C LYS A 257 7.60 18.39 6.16
N GLN A 258 7.23 17.10 6.21
CA GLN A 258 5.86 16.64 5.94
C GLN A 258 4.97 16.64 7.19
N GLN A 259 5.49 17.01 8.36
CA GLN A 259 4.75 17.03 9.61
C GLN A 259 3.46 17.86 9.54
N ALA A 260 3.49 19.05 8.94
CA ALA A 260 2.30 19.88 8.82
C ALA A 260 1.20 19.17 8.01
N VAL A 261 1.54 18.62 6.85
CA VAL A 261 0.61 17.89 5.98
C VAL A 261 0.02 16.67 6.70
N ILE A 262 0.86 15.87 7.35
CA ILE A 262 0.40 14.69 8.10
C ILE A 262 -0.50 15.09 9.26
N LYS A 263 -0.19 16.19 9.97
CA LYS A 263 -1.04 16.71 11.05
C LYS A 263 -2.40 17.16 10.56
N GLU A 264 -2.50 17.76 9.38
CA GLU A 264 -3.80 18.09 8.78
C GLU A 264 -4.59 16.82 8.42
N MET A 265 -3.93 15.81 7.86
CA MET A 265 -4.59 14.55 7.44
C MET A 265 -5.14 13.69 8.59
N ILE A 266 -4.61 13.83 9.81
CA ILE A 266 -5.06 13.09 10.99
C ILE A 266 -6.04 13.86 11.86
N ARG A 267 -6.34 15.14 11.54
CA ARG A 267 -7.35 15.88 12.28
C ARG A 267 -8.72 15.21 12.07
N PRO A 268 -9.51 15.04 13.14
CA PRO A 268 -10.84 14.45 13.05
C PRO A 268 -11.80 15.30 12.22
#